data_AF-A0A8H5NI24-F1
#
_entry.id   AF-A0A8H5NI24-F1
#
_cell.length_a   1.000
_cell.length_b   1.000
_cell.length_c   1.000
_cell.angle_alpha   90.00
_cell.angle_beta   90.00
_cell.angle_gamma   90.00
#
_symmetry.space_group_name_H-M   'P 1'
#
loop_
_entity.id
_entity.type
_entity.pdbx_description
1 polymer ?
#
loop_
_entity_poly.entity_id
_entity_poly.type
_entity_poly.pdbx_seq_one_letter_code
_entity_poly.pdbx_strand_id
1 'polypeptide(L)'
;MDAKKTELGVAPVESPRPGSLLDTDNKPVVNELVEKYGQTQRGLKPRHVQLMAIGGSIGTALWVGIGGYLSQAGPLSLLLGYTFWGIFFIWPTYLCVAEMMAYLPVRGSIFELASRFVEPAVGFSLGWTYFFGTCMLVCVEYSAVAAVAEYWDSTSNPAVWIAVSMVICIFLNVVAVKWYGEAEFILAITKVLLILLVLITIITMAGGNPKGDTYGFRNWKDGAMHEYYAKGPAGKFLS
;
A
#
# COMPACT_ATOMS: atom_id res chain seq x y z
N MET A 1 22.27 3.85 -71.74
CA MET A 1 21.05 4.31 -71.05
C MET A 1 20.52 3.10 -70.28
N ASP A 2 21.12 2.64 -69.18
CA ASP A 2 21.51 3.28 -67.92
C ASP A 2 20.36 4.00 -67.20
N ALA A 3 19.78 3.31 -66.21
CA ALA A 3 19.16 3.88 -65.01
C ALA A 3 18.90 2.78 -63.94
N LYS A 4 19.97 2.45 -63.21
CA LYS A 4 20.06 2.18 -61.76
C LYS A 4 18.80 1.76 -60.97
N LYS A 5 18.87 0.54 -60.40
CA LYS A 5 18.20 0.16 -59.15
C LYS A 5 18.71 1.05 -58.00
N THR A 6 17.82 1.70 -57.26
CA THR A 6 18.14 2.40 -56.02
C THR A 6 17.62 1.56 -54.86
N GLU A 7 18.52 0.77 -54.28
CA GLU A 7 18.31 0.13 -53.00
C GLU A 7 18.19 1.23 -51.94
N LEU A 8 17.02 1.35 -51.29
CA LEU A 8 16.93 2.05 -50.01
C LEU A 8 17.70 1.21 -49.00
N GLY A 9 18.95 1.59 -48.77
CA GLY A 9 19.78 1.04 -47.71
C GLY A 9 19.21 1.42 -46.35
N VAL A 10 18.24 0.63 -45.88
CA VAL A 10 17.93 0.54 -44.46
C VAL A 10 18.99 -0.40 -43.88
N ALA A 11 20.03 0.19 -43.29
CA ALA A 11 21.02 -0.57 -42.53
C ALA A 11 20.29 -1.35 -41.41
N PRO A 12 20.72 -2.58 -41.08
CA PRO A 12 20.17 -3.29 -39.93
C PRO A 12 20.42 -2.43 -38.69
N VAL A 13 19.36 -2.01 -37.99
CA VAL A 13 19.50 -1.35 -36.69
C VAL A 13 20.01 -2.41 -35.73
N GLU A 14 21.31 -2.41 -35.51
CA GLU A 14 21.98 -3.30 -34.58
C GLU A 14 21.42 -2.98 -33.18
N SER A 15 20.78 -3.96 -32.54
CA SER A 15 20.21 -3.76 -31.20
C SER A 15 21.33 -3.34 -30.25
N PRO A 16 21.15 -2.29 -29.42
CA PRO A 16 22.16 -1.86 -28.47
C PRO A 16 22.65 -3.03 -27.63
N ARG A 17 23.98 -3.13 -27.45
CA ARG A 17 24.57 -4.16 -26.59
C ARG A 17 23.97 -4.02 -25.19
N PRO A 18 23.53 -5.10 -24.54
CA PRO A 18 23.00 -5.02 -23.19
C PRO A 18 24.05 -4.40 -22.26
N GLY A 19 23.82 -3.16 -21.84
CA GLY A 19 24.71 -2.40 -20.95
C GLY A 19 25.38 -1.13 -21.51
N SER A 20 25.20 -0.74 -22.79
CA SER A 20 25.73 0.55 -23.28
C SER A 20 24.78 1.72 -22.97
N LEU A 21 25.30 2.80 -22.37
CA LEU A 21 24.57 4.07 -22.18
C LEU A 21 24.55 4.95 -23.43
N LEU A 22 25.17 4.47 -24.51
CA LEU A 22 25.34 5.15 -25.77
C LEU A 22 24.69 4.30 -26.87
N ASP A 23 23.88 4.95 -27.69
CA ASP A 23 23.31 4.36 -28.89
C ASP A 23 24.41 4.24 -29.97
N THR A 24 24.12 3.55 -31.06
CA THR A 24 25.00 3.30 -32.22
C THR A 24 25.61 4.59 -32.79
N ASP A 25 24.92 5.72 -32.63
CA ASP A 25 25.37 7.08 -33.01
C ASP A 25 26.18 7.81 -31.92
N ASN A 26 26.60 7.13 -30.86
CA ASN A 26 27.33 7.71 -29.71
C ASN A 26 26.54 8.81 -28.97
N LYS A 27 25.20 8.83 -29.12
CA LYS A 27 24.29 9.68 -28.35
C LYS A 27 23.93 8.99 -27.03
N PRO A 28 23.81 9.71 -25.91
CA PRO A 28 23.34 9.10 -24.68
C PRO A 28 21.92 8.57 -24.87
N VAL A 29 21.73 7.25 -24.74
CA VAL A 29 20.43 6.55 -24.81
C VAL A 29 19.42 7.15 -23.83
N VAL A 30 19.94 7.74 -22.75
CA VAL A 30 19.19 8.48 -21.74
C VAL A 30 18.35 9.61 -22.35
N ASN A 31 18.85 10.29 -23.38
CA ASN A 31 18.13 11.38 -24.03
C ASN A 31 16.97 10.88 -24.89
N GLU A 32 17.15 9.77 -25.60
CA GLU A 32 16.11 9.18 -26.46
C GLU A 32 14.95 8.62 -25.63
N LEU A 33 15.24 8.02 -24.47
CA LEU A 33 14.22 7.58 -23.51
C LEU A 33 13.50 8.75 -22.81
N VAL A 34 14.19 9.86 -22.58
CA VAL A 34 13.60 11.08 -22.02
C VAL A 34 12.69 11.77 -23.05
N GLU A 35 13.08 11.76 -24.32
CA GLU A 35 12.31 12.32 -25.43
C GLU A 35 11.05 11.49 -25.75
N LYS A 36 11.14 10.16 -25.66
CA LYS A 36 10.02 9.24 -25.92
C LYS A 36 8.99 9.16 -24.80
N TYR A 37 9.39 9.29 -23.53
CA TYR A 37 8.50 9.10 -22.36
C TYR A 37 8.27 10.36 -21.52
N GLY A 38 8.92 11.48 -21.86
CA GLY A 38 8.89 12.71 -21.06
C GLY A 38 9.62 12.58 -19.72
N GLN A 39 10.09 13.71 -19.17
CA GLN A 39 10.55 13.77 -17.78
C GLN A 39 9.36 14.05 -16.87
N THR A 40 9.02 13.10 -15.99
CA THR A 40 8.11 13.37 -14.89
C THR A 40 8.79 14.35 -13.93
N GLN A 41 8.22 15.55 -13.77
CA GLN A 41 8.64 16.51 -12.76
C GLN A 41 8.47 15.87 -11.38
N ARG A 42 9.56 15.42 -10.75
CA ARG A 42 9.54 14.87 -9.40
C ARG A 42 9.30 16.01 -8.40
N GLY A 43 8.04 16.25 -8.07
CA GLY A 43 7.63 17.26 -7.09
C GLY A 43 7.95 16.87 -5.63
N LEU A 44 8.08 15.57 -5.33
CA LEU A 44 8.34 15.08 -3.98
C LEU A 44 9.78 14.58 -3.81
N LYS A 45 10.42 15.01 -2.72
CA LYS A 45 11.74 14.51 -2.30
C LYS A 45 11.63 13.02 -1.92
N PRO A 46 12.68 12.20 -2.14
CA PRO A 46 12.67 10.77 -1.83
C PRO A 46 12.22 10.44 -0.39
N ARG A 47 12.59 11.28 0.58
CA ARG A 47 12.15 11.15 1.98
C ARG A 47 10.64 11.28 2.18
N HIS A 48 9.95 12.13 1.41
CA HIS A 48 8.50 12.29 1.50
C HIS A 48 7.80 11.07 0.91
N VAL A 49 8.33 10.52 -0.19
CA VAL A 49 7.79 9.31 -0.83
C VAL A 49 7.95 8.09 0.07
N GLN A 50 9.09 7.93 0.74
CA GLN A 50 9.29 6.84 1.71
C GLN A 50 8.36 6.97 2.92
N LEU A 51 8.22 8.18 3.47
CA LEU A 51 7.30 8.39 4.60
C LEU A 51 5.85 8.20 4.19
N MET A 52 5.46 8.62 2.99
CA MET A 52 4.14 8.37 2.43
C MET A 52 3.89 6.88 2.23
N ALA A 53 4.90 6.10 1.78
CA ALA A 53 4.78 4.66 1.65
C ALA A 53 4.56 3.97 3.02
N ILE A 54 5.26 4.41 4.07
CA ILE A 54 5.07 3.92 5.44
C ILE A 54 3.70 4.36 6.00
N GLY A 55 3.33 5.63 5.81
CA GLY A 55 2.05 6.17 6.26
C GLY A 55 0.84 5.56 5.53
N GLY A 56 1.04 5.10 4.29
CA GLY A 56 0.06 4.39 3.50
C GLY A 56 -0.08 2.92 3.90
N SER A 57 1.00 2.26 4.33
CA SER A 57 0.92 0.88 4.84
C SER A 57 0.26 0.81 6.22
N ILE A 58 0.35 1.88 7.03
CA ILE A 58 -0.36 2.02 8.30
C ILE A 58 -1.75 2.61 8.04
N GLY A 59 -2.71 1.72 7.75
CA GLY A 59 -4.08 2.09 7.39
C GLY A 59 -5.06 2.21 8.56
N THR A 60 -6.28 2.63 8.22
CA THR A 60 -7.45 2.63 9.13
C THR A 60 -7.76 1.25 9.68
N ALA A 61 -7.46 0.18 8.95
CA ALA A 61 -7.64 -1.20 9.41
C ALA A 61 -6.95 -1.48 10.76
N LEU A 62 -5.75 -0.91 10.98
CA LEU A 62 -5.04 -1.04 12.25
C LEU A 62 -5.74 -0.30 13.39
N TRP A 63 -6.32 0.87 13.12
CA TRP A 63 -6.85 1.75 14.17
C TRP A 63 -8.32 1.48 14.50
N VAL A 64 -9.13 1.22 13.48
CA VAL A 64 -10.59 1.04 13.61
C VAL A 64 -10.95 -0.44 13.59
N GLY A 65 -10.30 -1.24 12.75
CA GLY A 65 -10.66 -2.64 12.53
C GLY A 65 -10.11 -3.61 13.58
N ILE A 66 -8.85 -3.43 14.01
CA ILE A 66 -8.14 -4.45 14.79
C ILE A 66 -8.82 -4.79 16.13
N GLY A 67 -9.47 -3.81 16.77
CA GLY A 67 -10.16 -4.02 18.04
C GLY A 67 -11.34 -4.98 17.92
N GLY A 68 -12.11 -4.88 16.83
CA GLY A 68 -13.23 -5.79 16.56
C GLY A 68 -12.75 -7.23 16.36
N TYR A 69 -11.71 -7.42 15.54
CA TYR A 69 -11.12 -8.74 15.31
C TYR A 69 -10.48 -9.31 16.59
N LEU A 70 -9.81 -8.48 17.39
CA LEU A 70 -9.23 -8.90 18.65
C LEU A 70 -10.29 -9.37 19.64
N SER A 71 -11.42 -8.66 19.74
CA SER A 71 -12.53 -9.03 20.63
C SER A 71 -13.25 -10.29 20.21
N GLN A 72 -13.29 -10.60 18.91
CA GLN A 72 -14.03 -11.74 18.36
C GLN A 72 -13.19 -13.00 18.26
N ALA A 73 -11.94 -12.90 17.79
CA ALA A 73 -11.06 -14.04 17.55
C ALA A 73 -10.14 -14.34 18.75
N GLY A 74 -9.72 -13.32 19.48
CA GLY A 74 -8.72 -13.42 20.55
C GLY A 74 -7.30 -13.04 20.09
N PRO A 75 -6.37 -12.81 21.03
CA PRO A 75 -5.03 -12.30 20.73
C PRO A 75 -4.13 -13.29 19.99
N LEU A 76 -4.27 -14.60 20.23
CA LEU A 76 -3.40 -15.61 19.62
C LEU A 76 -3.79 -15.91 18.17
N SER A 77 -5.08 -16.07 17.90
CA SER A 77 -5.62 -16.28 16.53
C SER A 77 -5.30 -15.09 15.64
N LEU A 78 -5.49 -13.86 16.14
CA LEU A 78 -5.14 -12.64 15.42
C LEU A 78 -3.64 -12.60 15.05
N LEU A 79 -2.75 -12.91 16.00
CA LEU A 79 -1.30 -12.92 15.76
C LEU A 79 -0.91 -13.99 14.74
N LEU A 80 -1.44 -15.20 14.87
CA LEU A 80 -1.17 -16.30 13.94
C LEU A 80 -1.68 -15.98 12.54
N GLY A 81 -2.89 -15.43 12.42
CA GLY A 81 -3.48 -15.01 11.15
C GLY A 81 -2.63 -13.96 10.43
N TYR A 82 -2.24 -12.89 11.14
CA TYR A 82 -1.37 -11.84 10.58
C TYR A 82 0.00 -12.39 10.17
N THR A 83 0.59 -13.25 10.99
CA THR A 83 1.92 -13.83 10.74
C THR A 83 1.89 -14.79 9.55
N PHE A 84 0.86 -15.66 9.48
CA PHE A 84 0.66 -16.57 8.37
C PHE A 84 0.45 -15.81 7.06
N TRP A 85 -0.44 -14.82 7.04
CA TRP A 85 -0.69 -14.01 5.85
C TRP A 85 0.56 -13.23 5.41
N GLY A 86 1.26 -12.62 6.37
CA GLY A 86 2.48 -11.84 6.12
C GLY A 86 3.61 -12.68 5.53
N ILE A 87 3.90 -13.84 6.11
CA ILE A 87 5.03 -14.69 5.71
C ILE A 87 4.73 -15.45 4.42
N PHE A 88 3.53 -16.02 4.27
CA PHE A 88 3.24 -16.91 3.14
C PHE A 88 2.73 -16.20 1.90
N PHE A 89 2.12 -15.02 2.02
CA PHE A 89 1.54 -14.31 0.87
C PHE A 89 2.26 -13.00 0.58
N ILE A 90 2.32 -12.09 1.56
CA ILE A 90 2.85 -10.74 1.34
C ILE A 90 4.35 -10.78 1.05
N TRP A 91 5.14 -11.38 1.92
CA TRP A 91 6.60 -11.41 1.81
C TRP A 91 7.12 -11.98 0.48
N PRO A 92 6.72 -13.19 0.03
CA PRO A 92 7.19 -13.72 -1.25
C PRO A 92 6.72 -12.89 -2.44
N THR A 93 5.51 -12.34 -2.41
CA THR A 93 5.00 -11.47 -3.49
C THR A 93 5.87 -10.22 -3.65
N TYR A 94 6.21 -9.54 -2.55
CA TYR A 94 7.06 -8.35 -2.60
C TYR A 94 8.50 -8.68 -3.00
N LEU A 95 9.04 -9.83 -2.59
CA LEU A 95 10.36 -10.30 -3.05
C LEU A 95 10.39 -10.51 -4.56
N CYS A 96 9.39 -11.20 -5.13
CA CYS A 96 9.30 -11.39 -6.58
C CYS A 96 9.19 -10.06 -7.33
N VAL A 97 8.40 -9.11 -6.82
CA VAL A 97 8.30 -7.77 -7.42
C VAL A 97 9.63 -7.01 -7.32
N ALA A 98 10.34 -7.12 -6.19
CA ALA A 98 11.64 -6.49 -6.01
C ALA A 98 12.70 -7.06 -6.97
N GLU A 99 12.73 -8.37 -7.20
CA GLU A 99 13.61 -9.02 -8.18
C GLU A 99 13.31 -8.53 -9.60
N MET A 100 12.02 -8.43 -9.98
CA MET A 100 11.61 -7.89 -11.28
C MET A 100 12.06 -6.44 -11.47
N MET A 101 11.91 -5.60 -10.44
CA MET A 101 12.34 -4.20 -10.48
C MET A 101 13.87 -4.04 -10.53
N ALA A 102 14.62 -4.94 -9.87
CA ALA A 102 16.08 -4.94 -9.90
C ALA A 102 16.63 -5.40 -11.26
N TYR A 103 15.98 -6.39 -11.90
CA TYR A 103 16.40 -6.91 -13.20
C TYR A 103 16.11 -5.92 -14.34
N LEU A 104 14.91 -5.32 -14.36
CA LEU A 104 14.52 -4.36 -15.38
C LEU A 104 13.85 -3.13 -14.75
N PRO A 105 14.60 -2.04 -14.52
CA PRO A 105 14.04 -0.80 -13.98
C PRO A 105 13.23 -0.07 -15.06
N VAL A 106 12.00 -0.53 -15.31
CA VAL A 106 11.04 0.15 -16.19
C VAL A 106 10.44 1.33 -15.44
N ARG A 107 10.26 2.47 -16.12
CA ARG A 107 9.52 3.63 -15.60
C ARG A 107 8.00 3.39 -15.66
N GLY A 108 7.55 2.29 -15.06
CA GLY A 108 6.22 1.73 -15.19
C GLY A 108 5.57 1.36 -13.87
N SER A 109 4.24 1.24 -13.86
CA SER A 109 3.51 0.69 -12.71
C SER A 109 3.68 -0.83 -12.64
N ILE A 110 3.28 -1.43 -11.51
CA ILE A 110 3.34 -2.89 -11.29
C ILE A 110 2.57 -3.66 -12.39
N PHE A 111 1.55 -3.06 -13.00
CA PHE A 111 0.79 -3.66 -14.11
C PHE A 111 1.62 -3.78 -15.40
N GLU A 112 2.57 -2.87 -15.62
CA GLU A 112 3.44 -2.92 -16.79
C GLU A 112 4.43 -4.10 -16.67
N LEU A 113 4.94 -4.34 -15.46
CA LEU A 113 5.74 -5.54 -15.17
C LEU A 113 4.93 -6.80 -15.46
N ALA A 114 3.69 -6.90 -14.98
CA ALA A 114 2.84 -8.06 -15.24
C ALA A 114 2.53 -8.26 -16.73
N SER A 115 2.26 -7.17 -17.47
CA SER A 115 2.01 -7.22 -18.92
C SER A 115 3.20 -7.75 -19.72
N ARG A 116 4.41 -7.53 -19.21
CA ARG A 116 5.67 -7.83 -19.90
C ARG A 116 6.27 -9.17 -19.53
N PHE A 117 6.14 -9.59 -18.27
CA PHE A 117 6.66 -10.88 -17.78
C PHE A 117 5.69 -12.05 -17.98
N VAL A 118 4.38 -11.80 -18.02
CA VAL A 118 3.35 -12.85 -18.17
C VAL A 118 2.68 -12.74 -19.53
N GLU A 119 1.76 -11.79 -19.68
CA GLU A 119 1.03 -11.53 -20.91
C GLU A 119 0.30 -10.18 -20.80
N PRO A 120 0.12 -9.43 -21.92
CA PRO A 120 -0.65 -8.19 -21.91
C PRO A 120 -2.07 -8.33 -21.33
N ALA A 121 -2.75 -9.46 -21.54
CA ALA A 121 -4.09 -9.72 -21.01
C ALA A 121 -4.11 -9.78 -19.47
N VAL A 122 -3.08 -10.38 -18.86
CA VAL A 122 -2.93 -10.45 -17.39
C VAL A 122 -2.66 -9.07 -16.81
N GLY A 123 -1.81 -8.27 -17.48
CA GLY A 123 -1.57 -6.87 -17.10
C GLY A 123 -2.87 -6.04 -17.10
N PHE A 124 -3.72 -6.21 -18.11
CA PHE A 124 -5.03 -5.53 -18.18
C PHE A 124 -5.98 -5.98 -17.06
N SER A 125 -6.09 -7.28 -16.81
CA SER A 125 -6.94 -7.84 -15.75
C SER A 125 -6.53 -7.36 -14.35
N LEU A 126 -5.22 -7.33 -14.07
CA LEU A 126 -4.66 -6.82 -12.81
C LEU A 126 -4.94 -5.33 -12.64
N GLY A 127 -4.84 -4.54 -13.71
CA GLY A 127 -5.19 -3.12 -13.69
C GLY A 127 -6.65 -2.88 -13.27
N TRP A 128 -7.59 -3.64 -13.84
CA TRP A 128 -9.01 -3.56 -13.45
C TRP A 128 -9.27 -4.03 -12.03
N THR A 129 -8.65 -5.14 -11.62
CA THR A 129 -8.78 -5.66 -10.25
C THR A 129 -8.27 -4.65 -9.23
N TYR A 130 -7.13 -4.00 -9.53
CA TYR A 130 -6.58 -2.97 -8.67
C TYR A 130 -7.43 -1.70 -8.65
N PHE A 131 -8.00 -1.29 -9.78
CA PHE A 131 -8.93 -0.17 -9.83
C PHE A 131 -10.14 -0.41 -8.93
N PHE A 132 -10.81 -1.56 -9.07
CA PHE A 132 -11.93 -1.90 -8.19
C PHE A 132 -11.52 -2.02 -6.73
N GLY A 133 -10.36 -2.62 -6.44
CA GLY A 133 -9.83 -2.72 -5.09
C GLY A 133 -9.56 -1.36 -4.45
N THR A 134 -8.98 -0.43 -5.18
CA THR A 134 -8.73 0.95 -4.69
C THR A 134 -10.02 1.74 -4.53
N CYS A 135 -11.03 1.57 -5.39
CA CYS A 135 -12.37 2.15 -5.19
C CYS A 135 -13.04 1.62 -3.91
N MET A 136 -13.00 0.31 -3.67
CA MET A 136 -13.54 -0.29 -2.44
C MET A 136 -12.79 0.21 -1.21
N LEU A 137 -11.47 0.33 -1.28
CA LEU A 137 -10.65 0.86 -0.18
C LEU A 137 -11.08 2.29 0.20
N VAL A 138 -11.32 3.16 -0.77
CA VAL A 138 -11.84 4.51 -0.52
C VAL A 138 -13.19 4.48 0.20
N CYS A 139 -14.10 3.57 -0.17
CA CYS A 139 -15.38 3.39 0.52
C CYS A 139 -15.19 2.94 1.99
N VAL A 140 -14.22 2.06 2.25
CA VAL A 140 -13.88 1.61 3.61
C VAL A 140 -13.35 2.77 4.45
N GLU A 141 -12.50 3.62 3.89
CA GLU A 141 -11.96 4.80 4.58
C GLU A 141 -13.08 5.78 4.99
N TYR A 142 -14.05 6.07 4.11
CA TYR A 142 -15.19 6.92 4.48
C TYR A 142 -16.10 6.27 5.53
N SER A 143 -16.28 4.95 5.47
CA SER A 143 -17.04 4.20 6.48
C SER A 143 -16.34 4.22 7.84
N ALA A 144 -15.00 4.21 7.84
CA ALA A 144 -14.20 4.33 9.06
C ALA A 144 -14.35 5.71 9.71
N VAL A 145 -14.39 6.80 8.91
CA VAL A 145 -14.68 8.15 9.43
C VAL A 145 -16.04 8.21 10.11
N ALA A 146 -17.06 7.59 9.51
CA ALA A 146 -18.39 7.52 10.09
C ALA A 146 -18.41 6.75 11.42
N ALA A 147 -17.74 5.60 11.49
CA ALA A 147 -17.63 4.81 12.71
C ALA A 147 -16.91 5.56 13.85
N VAL A 148 -15.87 6.34 13.52
CA VAL A 148 -15.18 7.19 14.50
C VAL A 148 -16.06 8.35 14.95
N ALA A 149 -16.86 8.95 14.05
CA ALA A 149 -17.79 10.02 14.43
C ALA A 149 -18.90 9.51 15.35
N GLU A 150 -19.43 8.30 15.07
CA GLU A 150 -20.46 7.64 15.89
C GLU A 150 -19.97 7.31 17.31
N TYR A 151 -18.67 7.08 17.49
CA TYR A 151 -18.08 6.91 18.82
C TYR A 151 -18.26 8.15 19.71
N TRP A 152 -18.28 9.36 19.14
CA TRP A 152 -18.43 10.62 19.88
C TRP A 152 -19.86 11.15 19.90
N ASP A 153 -20.60 10.98 18.80
CA ASP A 153 -22.01 11.35 18.68
C ASP A 153 -22.80 10.24 17.99
N SER A 154 -23.48 9.44 18.80
CA SER A 154 -24.32 8.32 18.36
C SER A 154 -25.75 8.74 17.97
N THR A 155 -26.10 10.03 18.10
CA THR A 155 -27.47 10.51 17.82
C THR A 155 -27.62 10.91 16.35
N SER A 156 -26.53 11.30 15.70
CA SER A 156 -26.51 11.75 14.31
C SER A 156 -26.45 10.58 13.32
N ASN A 157 -27.10 10.72 12.16
CA ASN A 157 -27.09 9.70 11.12
C ASN A 157 -25.67 9.55 10.51
N PRO A 158 -25.07 8.35 10.49
CA PRO A 158 -23.74 8.10 9.94
C PRO A 158 -23.56 8.59 8.48
N ALA A 159 -24.63 8.59 7.69
CA ALA A 159 -24.61 9.07 6.31
C ALA A 159 -24.20 10.54 6.17
N VAL A 160 -24.48 11.37 7.19
CA VAL A 160 -24.10 12.79 7.19
C VAL A 160 -22.58 12.92 7.25
N TRP A 161 -21.91 12.15 8.11
CA TRP A 161 -20.46 12.16 8.25
C TRP A 161 -19.75 11.64 6.99
N ILE A 162 -20.32 10.64 6.32
CA ILE A 162 -19.84 10.15 5.02
C ILE A 162 -19.94 11.27 3.97
N ALA A 163 -21.11 11.90 3.83
CA ALA A 163 -21.30 12.97 2.84
C ALA A 163 -20.36 14.16 3.07
N VAL A 164 -20.20 14.59 4.34
CA VAL A 164 -19.31 15.70 4.71
C VAL A 164 -17.85 15.34 4.39
N SER A 165 -17.38 14.16 4.76
CA SER A 165 -16.01 13.73 4.47
C SER A 165 -15.73 13.61 2.97
N MET A 166 -16.68 13.11 2.17
CA MET A 166 -16.57 13.08 0.71
C MET A 166 -16.44 14.48 0.11
N VAL A 167 -17.26 15.44 0.54
CA VAL A 167 -17.21 16.82 0.05
C VAL A 167 -15.86 17.47 0.37
N ILE A 168 -15.35 17.28 1.59
CA ILE A 168 -14.04 17.79 2.01
C ILE A 168 -12.92 17.16 1.14
N CYS A 169 -12.95 15.85 0.93
CA CYS A 169 -11.95 15.16 0.11
C CYS A 169 -11.99 15.63 -1.35
N ILE A 170 -13.17 15.83 -1.95
CA ILE A 170 -13.30 16.37 -3.31
C ILE A 170 -12.73 17.79 -3.37
N PHE A 171 -13.07 18.64 -2.41
CA PHE A 171 -12.58 20.02 -2.34
C PHE A 171 -11.04 20.07 -2.24
N LEU A 172 -10.44 19.26 -1.37
CA LEU A 172 -8.99 19.16 -1.21
C LEU A 172 -8.31 18.65 -2.49
N ASN A 173 -8.90 17.66 -3.18
CA ASN A 173 -8.36 17.15 -4.43
C ASN A 173 -8.30 18.21 -5.54
N VAL A 174 -9.26 19.14 -5.60
CA VAL A 174 -9.32 20.18 -6.64
C VAL A 174 -8.39 21.36 -6.33
N VAL A 175 -8.34 21.83 -5.08
CA VAL A 175 -7.69 23.10 -4.74
C VAL A 175 -6.22 22.93 -4.34
N ALA A 176 -5.84 21.75 -3.84
CA ALA A 176 -4.65 21.62 -3.00
C ALA A 176 -3.59 20.64 -3.51
N VAL A 177 -3.47 20.33 -4.81
CA VAL A 177 -2.54 19.28 -5.31
C VAL A 177 -1.09 19.44 -4.78
N LYS A 178 -0.59 20.67 -4.62
CA LYS A 178 0.74 20.92 -4.02
C LYS A 178 0.77 20.80 -2.49
N TRP A 179 -0.29 21.26 -1.83
CA TRP A 179 -0.42 21.22 -0.37
C TRP A 179 -0.80 19.82 0.14
N TYR A 180 -1.41 19.00 -0.70
CA TYR A 180 -1.81 17.63 -0.42
C TYR A 180 -0.59 16.78 -0.04
N GLY A 181 0.51 16.90 -0.77
CA GLY A 181 1.74 16.17 -0.46
C GLY A 181 2.37 16.60 0.89
N GLU A 182 2.17 17.85 1.33
CA GLU A 182 2.59 18.29 2.66
C GLU A 182 1.62 17.85 3.76
N ALA A 183 0.31 17.90 3.50
CA ALA A 183 -0.71 17.42 4.41
C ALA A 183 -0.58 15.90 4.67
N GLU A 184 -0.36 15.11 3.62
CA GLU A 184 -0.08 13.68 3.75
C GLU A 184 1.20 13.41 4.54
N PHE A 185 2.25 14.21 4.33
CA PHE A 185 3.48 14.09 5.09
C PHE A 185 3.23 14.32 6.59
N ILE A 186 2.46 15.34 6.95
CA ILE A 186 2.10 15.62 8.36
C ILE A 186 1.24 14.50 8.94
N LEU A 187 0.22 14.03 8.21
CA LEU A 187 -0.65 12.93 8.64
C LEU A 187 0.14 11.62 8.81
N ALA A 188 1.10 11.34 7.94
CA ALA A 188 1.99 10.19 8.06
C ALA A 188 2.87 10.29 9.33
N ILE A 189 3.39 11.47 9.67
CA ILE A 189 4.11 11.67 10.94
C ILE A 189 3.19 11.39 12.13
N THR A 190 1.96 11.90 12.12
CA THR A 190 1.00 11.64 13.20
C THR A 190 0.77 10.15 13.40
N LYS A 191 0.58 9.38 12.32
CA LYS A 191 0.44 7.91 12.40
C LYS A 191 1.66 7.23 13.02
N VAL A 192 2.87 7.67 12.66
CA VAL A 192 4.12 7.13 13.26
C VAL A 192 4.18 7.44 14.76
N LEU A 193 3.80 8.65 15.18
CA LEU A 193 3.73 9.01 16.60
C LEU A 193 2.71 8.15 17.36
N LEU A 194 1.55 7.84 16.76
CA LEU A 194 0.55 6.97 17.38
C LEU A 194 1.11 5.55 17.62
N ILE A 195 1.93 5.02 16.71
CA ILE A 195 2.59 3.72 16.92
C ILE A 195 3.52 3.77 18.15
N LEU A 196 4.24 4.88 18.36
CA LEU A 196 5.08 5.02 19.56
C LEU A 196 4.25 4.94 20.85
N LEU A 197 3.03 5.49 20.85
CA LEU A 197 2.11 5.36 21.99
C LEU A 197 1.66 3.90 22.21
N VAL A 198 1.43 3.15 21.13
CA VAL A 198 1.15 1.70 21.23
C VAL A 198 2.34 0.95 21.83
N LEU A 199 3.58 1.32 21.49
CA LEU A 199 4.77 0.71 22.11
C LEU A 199 4.89 1.02 23.61
N ILE A 200 4.51 2.23 24.04
CA ILE A 200 4.44 2.58 25.47
C ILE A 200 3.41 1.68 26.19
N THR A 201 2.32 1.32 25.52
CA THR A 201 1.32 0.41 26.08
C THR A 201 1.95 -0.94 26.45
N ILE A 202 2.92 -1.45 25.68
CA ILE A 202 3.66 -2.68 26.01
C ILE A 202 4.44 -2.54 27.33
N ILE A 203 5.07 -1.38 27.55
CA ILE A 203 5.79 -1.08 28.80
C ILE A 203 4.82 -1.07 29.99
N THR A 204 3.64 -0.46 29.83
CA THR A 204 2.62 -0.46 30.89
C THR A 204 2.05 -1.85 31.15
N MET A 205 1.91 -2.69 30.11
CA MET A 205 1.46 -4.08 30.21
C MET A 205 2.46 -4.97 30.96
N ALA A 206 3.76 -4.67 30.84
CA ALA A 206 4.85 -5.34 31.54
C ALA A 206 5.04 -4.89 33.00
N GLY A 207 4.17 -4.00 33.52
CA GLY A 207 4.19 -3.57 34.91
C GLY A 207 4.76 -2.16 35.15
N GLY A 208 5.08 -1.40 34.10
CA GLY A 208 5.48 0.02 34.20
C GLY A 208 4.34 0.99 34.57
N ASN A 209 3.17 0.47 34.96
CA ASN A 209 2.03 1.23 35.45
C ASN A 209 2.30 1.70 36.90
N PRO A 210 1.85 2.90 37.34
CA PRO A 210 1.86 3.34 38.73
C PRO A 210 1.34 2.32 39.78
N LYS A 211 0.46 1.40 39.37
CA LYS A 211 -0.08 0.31 40.21
C LYS A 211 0.82 -0.94 40.27
N GLY A 212 1.91 -0.99 39.50
CA GLY A 212 2.82 -2.13 39.41
C GLY A 212 2.18 -3.41 38.84
N ASP A 213 0.99 -3.29 38.24
CA ASP A 213 0.19 -4.45 37.84
C ASP A 213 0.56 -4.95 36.43
N THR A 214 0.79 -6.25 36.30
CA THR A 214 1.14 -6.91 35.03
C THR A 214 -0.11 -7.52 34.40
N TYR A 215 -0.78 -6.75 33.55
CA TYR A 215 -2.02 -7.19 32.90
C TYR A 215 -1.82 -7.72 31.47
N GLY A 216 -0.65 -7.53 30.85
CA GLY A 216 -0.40 -7.91 29.45
C GLY A 216 -0.63 -9.39 29.13
N PHE A 217 -0.27 -10.30 30.04
CA PHE A 217 -0.39 -11.75 29.82
C PHE A 217 -1.66 -12.37 30.40
N ARG A 218 -2.58 -11.57 30.97
CA ARG A 218 -3.82 -12.10 31.56
C ARG A 218 -4.74 -12.67 30.48
N ASN A 219 -4.92 -11.94 29.38
CA ASN A 219 -5.74 -12.38 28.25
C ASN A 219 -5.13 -13.58 27.49
N TRP A 220 -3.83 -13.85 27.67
CA TRP A 220 -3.17 -15.03 27.11
C TRP A 220 -3.43 -16.33 27.88
N LYS A 221 -3.91 -16.26 29.12
CA LYS A 221 -4.18 -17.45 29.96
C LYS A 221 -5.62 -17.93 29.84
N ASP A 222 -6.59 -17.02 29.94
CA ASP A 222 -8.02 -17.37 30.02
C ASP A 222 -8.84 -16.96 28.78
N GLY A 223 -8.19 -16.47 27.71
CA GLY A 223 -8.89 -15.95 26.52
C GLY A 223 -8.03 -15.87 25.26
N ALA A 224 -7.00 -16.72 25.13
CA ALA A 224 -6.05 -16.63 24.02
C ALA A 224 -6.71 -16.83 22.63
N MET A 225 -7.70 -17.72 22.55
CA MET A 225 -8.53 -17.97 21.37
C MET A 225 -9.99 -18.05 21.79
N HIS A 226 -10.84 -17.29 21.11
CA HIS A 226 -12.28 -17.30 21.31
C HIS A 226 -12.95 -18.23 20.30
N GLU A 227 -14.13 -18.74 20.66
CA GLU A 227 -14.94 -19.57 19.77
C GLU A 227 -15.78 -18.64 18.89
N TYR A 228 -15.50 -18.60 17.58
CA TYR A 228 -16.20 -17.67 16.67
C TYR A 228 -17.40 -18.31 15.97
N TYR A 229 -17.18 -19.34 15.13
CA TYR A 229 -18.24 -19.96 14.31
C TYR A 229 -18.81 -21.30 14.84
N ALA A 230 -18.10 -21.98 15.72
CA ALA A 230 -18.50 -23.28 16.27
C ALA A 230 -18.06 -23.38 17.73
N LYS A 231 -18.63 -24.31 18.50
CA LYS A 231 -18.19 -24.57 19.88
C LYS A 231 -17.05 -25.59 19.90
N GLY A 232 -16.13 -25.45 20.85
CA GLY A 232 -15.02 -26.38 21.06
C GLY A 232 -13.76 -26.10 20.21
N PRO A 233 -12.84 -27.08 20.08
CA PRO A 233 -11.51 -26.87 19.47
C PRO A 233 -11.58 -26.40 18.01
N ALA A 234 -12.56 -26.88 17.24
CA ALA A 234 -12.78 -26.43 15.86
C ALA A 234 -13.22 -24.95 15.80
N GLY A 235 -13.99 -24.50 16.79
CA GLY A 235 -14.40 -23.10 16.94
C GLY A 235 -13.27 -22.12 17.19
N LYS A 236 -12.25 -22.57 17.93
CA LYS A 236 -11.02 -21.81 18.24
C LYS A 236 -9.98 -21.85 17.11
N PHE A 237 -10.08 -22.84 16.22
CA PHE A 237 -9.22 -22.92 15.03
C PHE A 237 -9.78 -22.09 13.87
N LEU A 238 -11.12 -22.02 13.77
CA LEU A 238 -11.84 -21.27 12.73
C LEU A 238 -12.15 -19.81 13.13
N SER A 239 -11.70 -19.38 14.31
CA SER A 239 -11.75 -17.99 14.79
C SER A 239 -10.58 -17.18 14.27
#